data_AF-A0A949UB88-F1
#
_entry.id   AF-A0A949UB88-F1
#
_cell.length_a   1.000
_cell.length_b   1.000
_cell.length_c   1.000
_cell.angle_alpha   90.00
_cell.angle_beta   90.00
_cell.angle_gamma   90.00
#
_symmetry.space_group_name_H-M   'P 1'
#
loop_
_entity.id
_entity.type
_entity.pdbx_description
1 polymer ?
#
loop_
_entity_poly.entity_id
_entity_poly.type
_entity_poly.pdbx_seq_one_letter_code
_entity_poly.pdbx_strand_id
1 'polypeptide(L)' 'MLCCKSIDKLIAEAEDPTRRLKKTLGPWSLMALGIGAIIGSGIFVLTGTAAAGEFFQAPS' A
#
# COMPACT_ATOMS: atom_id res chain seq x y z
N MET A 1 -22.37 5.27 1.85
CA MET A 1 -22.69 4.49 3.07
C MET A 1 -21.42 3.73 3.45
N LEU A 2 -20.59 4.27 4.36
CA LEU A 2 -19.35 3.63 4.77
C LEU A 2 -19.69 2.52 5.77
N CYS A 3 -19.51 1.25 5.37
CA CYS A 3 -19.56 0.13 6.30
C CYS A 3 -18.26 0.11 7.11
N CYS A 4 -18.25 0.76 8.27
CA CYS A 4 -17.13 0.70 9.20
C CYS A 4 -17.03 -0.72 9.78
N LYS A 5 -16.02 -1.47 9.35
CA LYS A 5 -15.65 -2.75 9.98
C LYS A 5 -15.07 -2.44 11.36
N SER A 6 -15.52 -3.13 12.40
CA SER A 6 -15.02 -2.91 13.76
C SER A 6 -13.55 -3.32 13.89
N ILE A 7 -12.79 -2.63 14.74
CA ILE A 7 -11.38 -2.92 14.98
C ILE A 7 -11.20 -4.33 15.54
N ASP A 8 -12.04 -4.75 16.48
CA ASP A 8 -11.99 -6.10 17.07
C ASP A 8 -12.14 -7.19 16.00
N LYS A 9 -13.02 -6.95 15.01
CA LYS A 9 -13.22 -7.89 13.89
C LYS A 9 -12.01 -7.96 12.97
N LEU A 10 -11.30 -6.85 12.76
CA LEU A 10 -10.05 -6.82 11.98
C LEU A 10 -8.92 -7.59 12.67
N ILE A 11 -8.79 -7.43 13.99
CA ILE A 11 -7.77 -8.14 14.79
C ILE A 11 -8.07 -9.64 14.79
N ALA A 12 -9.32 -10.03 15.06
CA ALA A 12 -9.72 -11.43 15.06
C ALA A 12 -9.48 -12.13 13.71
N GLU A 13 -9.76 -11.44 12.59
CA GLU A 13 -9.51 -11.96 11.24
C GLU A 13 -8.01 -12.06 10.91
N ALA A 14 -7.20 -11.11 11.39
CA ALA A 14 -5.74 -11.13 11.20
C ALA A 14 -5.03 -12.22 12.02
N GLU A 15 -5.62 -12.63 13.15
CA GLU A 15 -5.09 -13.65 14.04
C GLU A 15 -5.51 -15.08 13.67
N ASP A 16 -6.48 -15.25 12.76
CA ASP A 16 -6.97 -16.55 12.31
C ASP A 16 -5.80 -17.46 11.86
N PRO A 17 -5.55 -18.59 12.53
CA PRO A 17 -4.40 -19.44 12.27
C PRO A 17 -4.39 -20.06 10.87
N THR A 18 -5.54 -20.13 10.18
CA THR A 18 -5.64 -20.62 8.80
C THR A 18 -5.26 -19.56 7.76
N ARG A 19 -5.31 -18.28 8.12
CA ARG A 19 -5.03 -17.14 7.23
C ARG A 19 -3.80 -16.32 7.64
N ARG A 20 -3.24 -16.57 8.83
CA ARG A 20 -2.15 -15.79 9.39
C ARG A 20 -0.81 -16.05 8.69
N LEU A 21 -0.16 -14.97 8.27
CA LEU A 21 1.21 -15.01 7.73
C LEU A 21 2.25 -15.09 8.85
N LYS A 22 3.39 -15.74 8.56
CA LYS A 22 4.56 -15.72 9.45
C LYS A 22 5.15 -14.30 9.46
N LYS A 23 5.36 -13.74 10.66
CA LYS A 23 5.98 -12.41 10.85
C LYS A 23 7.49 -12.49 10.60
N THR A 24 7.90 -12.63 9.35
CA THR A 24 9.32 -12.75 8.92
C THR A 24 9.93 -11.44 8.45
N LEU A 25 9.10 -10.41 8.23
CA LEU A 25 9.55 -9.11 7.76
C LEU A 25 10.12 -8.29 8.93
N GLY A 26 11.44 -8.20 9.00
CA GLY A 26 12.16 -7.37 9.96
C GLY A 26 12.18 -5.88 9.56
N PRO A 27 12.72 -5.01 10.42
CA PRO A 27 12.73 -3.57 10.19
C PRO A 27 13.38 -3.17 8.86
N TRP A 28 14.48 -3.82 8.49
CA TRP A 28 15.18 -3.54 7.23
C TRP A 28 14.39 -3.96 5.99
N SER A 29 13.76 -5.14 6.01
CA SER A 29 12.95 -5.58 4.87
C SER A 29 11.66 -4.78 4.75
N LEU A 30 11.09 -4.31 5.87
CA LEU A 30 9.99 -3.34 5.87
C LEU A 30 10.39 -1.99 5.25
N MET A 31 11.57 -1.46 5.59
CA MET A 31 12.08 -0.24 4.96
C MET A 31 12.33 -0.42 3.47
N ALA A 32 12.96 -1.52 3.06
CA ALA A 32 13.19 -1.84 1.65
C ALA A 32 11.88 -1.98 0.86
N LEU A 33 10.85 -2.62 1.45
CA LEU A 33 9.51 -2.72 0.88
C LEU A 33 8.88 -1.33 0.67
N GLY A 34 8.99 -0.44 1.67
CA GLY A 34 8.48 0.93 1.57
C GLY A 34 9.17 1.73 0.45
N ILE A 35 10.50 1.69 0.40
CA ILE A 35 11.29 2.38 -0.64
C ILE A 35 10.93 1.84 -2.04
N GLY A 36 10.86 0.52 -2.20
CA GLY A 36 10.48 -0.11 -3.46
C GLY A 36 9.07 0.27 -3.92
N ALA A 37 8.10 0.31 -3.00
CA ALA A 37 6.72 0.70 -3.31
C ALA A 37 6.61 2.16 -3.76
N ILE A 38 7.33 3.08 -3.10
CA ILE A 38 7.33 4.52 -3.42
C ILE A 38 8.03 4.78 -4.76
N ILE A 39 9.24 4.25 -4.95
CA ILE A 39 10.03 4.52 -6.16
C ILE A 39 9.38 3.88 -7.39
N GLY A 40 8.86 2.65 -7.26
CA GLY A 40 8.26 1.92 -8.37
C GLY A 40 7.01 2.61 -8.91
N SER A 41 5.99 2.76 -8.06
CA SER A 41 4.70 3.34 -8.47
C SER A 41 4.70 4.86 -8.57
N GLY A 42 5.48 5.55 -7.73
CA GLY A 42 5.45 7.01 -7.63
C GLY A 42 6.28 7.67 -8.71
N ILE A 43 7.60 7.57 -8.62
CA ILE A 43 8.51 8.35 -9.47
C ILE A 43 8.30 8.03 -10.94
N PHE A 44 8.32 6.75 -11.34
CA PHE A 44 8.28 6.37 -12.74
C PHE A 44 6.92 6.58 -13.41
N VAL A 45 5.81 6.37 -12.69
CA VAL A 45 4.47 6.58 -13.28
C VAL A 45 4.19 8.07 -13.40
N LEU A 46 4.41 8.86 -12.34
CA LEU A 46 4.10 10.30 -12.35
C LEU A 46 5.01 11.07 -13.33
N THR A 47 6.31 10.76 -13.35
CA THR A 47 7.20 11.38 -14.35
C THR A 47 6.95 10.85 -15.76
N GLY A 48 6.59 9.56 -15.92
CA GLY A 48 6.21 8.99 -17.20
C GLY A 48 4.96 9.64 -17.79
N THR A 49 3.90 9.82 -17.00
CA THR A 49 2.68 10.52 -17.42
C THR A 49 2.94 12.00 -17.68
N ALA A 50 3.76 12.67 -16.86
CA ALA A 50 4.14 14.06 -17.09
C ALA A 50 5.00 14.23 -18.36
N ALA A 51 5.94 13.31 -18.63
CA ALA A 51 6.76 13.30 -19.84
C ALA A 51 5.95 12.95 -21.10
N ALA A 52 4.91 12.12 -20.96
CA ALA A 52 3.94 11.85 -22.02
C ALA A 52 2.98 13.01 -22.28
N GLY A 53 3.06 14.10 -21.49
CA GLY A 53 2.22 15.30 -21.66
C GLY A 53 0.81 15.16 -21.10
N GLU A 54 0.53 14.11 -20.32
CA GLU A 54 -0.76 13.97 -19.63
C GLU A 54 -0.74 14.83 -18.36
N PHE A 55 -1.33 16.02 -18.45
CA PHE A 55 -1.62 16.83 -17.27
C PHE A 55 -2.70 16.11 -16.47
N PHE A 56 -2.32 15.50 -15.35
CA PHE A 56 -3.27 14.97 -14.36
C PHE A 56 -4.12 16.14 -13.85
N GLN A 57 -5.26 16.39 -14.51
CA GLN A 57 -6.25 17.36 -14.09
C GLN A 57 -6.96 16.77 -12.88
N ALA A 58 -6.45 17.08 -11.69
CA ALA A 58 -7.12 16.76 -10.45
C ALA A 58 -8.54 17.34 -10.51
N PRO A 59 -9.61 16.54 -10.36
CA PRO A 59 -10.96 17.07 -10.28
C PRO A 59 -11.04 17.99 -9.05
N SER A 60 -11.33 19.27 -9.30
CA SER A 60 -11.65 20.28 -8.28
C SER A 60 -12.97 19.98 -7.59
#